data_AF-A0A8T4KWV6-F1
#
_entry.id   AF-A0A8T4KWV6-F1
#
_cell.length_a   1.000
_cell.length_b   1.000
_cell.length_c   1.000
_cell.angle_alpha   90.00
_cell.angle_beta   90.00
_cell.angle_gamma   90.00
#
_symmetry.space_group_name_H-M   'P 1'
#
loop_
_entity.id
_entity.type
_entity.pdbx_description
1 polymer ?
#
loop_
_entity_poly.entity_id
_entity_poly.type
_entity_poly.pdbx_seq_one_letter_code
_entity_poly.pdbx_strand_id
1 'polypeptide(L)'
;MRKHRHHKIQRTLRNKVNHENIEHKVFYALLIIIAIIIGFFVVTTYSPKPTNGNDVLEKIAMGQGAAFLRDNQVDTIALEQFDQKYYQLKSQNGISSDFYVYFEDQNGNVINVDGKKCFGYEGAKETDPKCR
;
A
#
# COMPACT_ATOMS: atom_id res chain seq x y z
N MET A 1 -57.98 -61.55 19.70
CA MET A 1 -57.09 -61.27 18.54
C MET A 1 -57.40 -59.90 17.92
N ARG A 2 -56.66 -58.83 18.26
CA ARG A 2 -56.71 -57.51 17.56
C ARG A 2 -55.69 -56.55 18.20
N LYS A 3 -54.39 -56.75 17.97
CA LYS A 3 -53.34 -55.84 18.52
C LYS A 3 -52.04 -55.76 17.70
N HIS A 4 -52.11 -55.91 16.37
CA HIS A 4 -50.89 -55.98 15.54
C HIS A 4 -50.83 -55.06 14.32
N ARG A 5 -51.73 -54.09 14.16
CA ARG A 5 -51.75 -53.23 12.96
C ARG A 5 -51.26 -51.77 13.13
N HIS A 6 -50.94 -51.31 14.35
CA HIS A 6 -50.54 -49.91 14.55
C HIS A 6 -49.03 -49.63 14.47
N HIS A 7 -48.17 -50.64 14.47
CA HIS A 7 -46.72 -50.40 14.59
C HIS A 7 -45.99 -50.11 13.26
N LYS A 8 -46.62 -50.33 12.11
CA LYS A 8 -45.96 -50.13 10.80
C LYS A 8 -46.02 -48.69 10.26
N ILE A 9 -46.93 -47.85 10.75
CA ILE A 9 -47.14 -46.49 10.21
C ILE A 9 -46.11 -45.48 10.76
N GLN A 10 -45.50 -45.75 11.92
CA GLN A 10 -44.55 -44.78 12.53
C GLN A 10 -43.14 -44.81 11.92
N ARG A 11 -42.75 -45.86 11.18
CA ARG A 11 -41.40 -45.93 10.58
C ARG A 11 -41.28 -45.15 9.27
N THR A 12 -42.37 -44.94 8.54
CA THR A 12 -42.37 -44.20 7.27
C THR A 12 -42.37 -42.68 7.44
N LEU A 13 -42.77 -42.16 8.61
CA LEU A 13 -42.75 -40.72 8.88
C LEU A 13 -41.38 -40.22 9.38
N ARG A 14 -40.56 -41.06 10.02
CA ARG A 14 -39.26 -40.65 10.57
C ARG A 14 -38.19 -40.38 9.50
N ASN A 15 -38.34 -40.94 8.29
CA ASN A 15 -37.41 -40.74 7.19
C ASN A 15 -37.74 -39.53 6.31
N LYS A 16 -38.96 -38.98 6.37
CA LYS A 16 -39.33 -37.79 5.59
C LYS A 16 -38.92 -36.47 6.27
N VAL A 17 -38.83 -36.44 7.60
CA VAL A 17 -38.57 -35.21 8.36
C VAL A 17 -37.10 -34.76 8.35
N ASN A 18 -36.18 -35.62 7.89
CA ASN A 18 -34.75 -35.33 7.93
C ASN A 18 -34.15 -34.89 6.58
N HIS A 19 -34.77 -35.19 5.43
CA HIS A 19 -34.18 -34.81 4.13
C HIS A 19 -34.28 -33.30 3.86
N GLU A 20 -35.42 -32.68 4.16
CA GLU A 20 -35.65 -31.24 3.94
C GLU A 20 -34.67 -30.38 4.76
N ASN A 21 -34.40 -30.78 6.01
CA ASN A 21 -33.45 -30.08 6.87
C ASN A 21 -31.99 -30.28 6.50
N ILE A 22 -31.65 -31.34 5.75
CA ILE A 22 -30.27 -31.60 5.31
C ILE A 22 -29.94 -30.75 4.08
N GLU A 23 -30.87 -30.62 3.13
CA GLU A 23 -30.67 -29.84 1.90
C GLU A 23 -30.37 -28.36 2.20
N HIS A 24 -31.15 -27.75 3.10
CA HIS A 24 -30.90 -26.37 3.51
C HIS A 24 -29.54 -26.20 4.21
N LYS A 25 -29.14 -27.16 5.06
CA LYS A 25 -27.83 -27.10 5.75
C LYS A 25 -26.66 -27.18 4.78
N VAL A 26 -26.76 -28.04 3.76
CA VAL A 26 -25.74 -28.16 2.71
C VAL A 26 -25.68 -26.87 1.87
N PHE A 27 -26.84 -26.29 1.54
CA PHE A 27 -26.92 -25.03 0.81
C PHE A 27 -26.28 -23.86 1.56
N TYR A 28 -26.59 -23.69 2.86
CA TYR A 28 -25.98 -22.64 3.68
C TYR A 28 -24.47 -22.84 3.87
N ALA A 29 -24.01 -24.09 4.00
CA ALA A 29 -22.58 -24.38 4.08
C ALA A 29 -21.83 -23.94 2.81
N LEU A 30 -22.41 -24.17 1.62
CA LEU A 30 -21.83 -23.72 0.35
C LEU A 30 -21.77 -22.19 0.24
N LEU A 31 -22.82 -21.47 0.67
CA LEU A 31 -22.82 -20.01 0.65
C LEU A 31 -21.71 -19.40 1.53
N ILE A 32 -21.46 -20.00 2.70
CA ILE A 32 -20.38 -19.55 3.60
C ILE A 32 -19.01 -19.72 2.93
N ILE A 33 -18.78 -20.85 2.26
CA ILE A 33 -17.52 -21.11 1.54
C ILE A 33 -17.32 -20.07 0.44
N ILE A 34 -18.36 -19.77 -0.34
CA ILE A 34 -18.31 -18.76 -1.40
C ILE A 34 -17.99 -17.37 -0.81
N ALA A 35 -18.62 -16.99 0.29
CA ALA A 35 -18.36 -15.71 0.95
C ALA A 35 -16.90 -15.60 1.45
N ILE A 36 -16.33 -16.69 1.98
CA ILE A 36 -14.92 -16.74 2.41
C ILE A 36 -13.98 -16.58 1.21
N ILE A 37 -14.26 -17.27 0.10
CA ILE A 37 -13.43 -17.17 -1.13
C ILE A 37 -13.45 -15.74 -1.69
N ILE A 38 -14.64 -15.12 -1.76
CA ILE A 38 -14.78 -13.73 -2.22
C ILE A 38 -14.04 -12.79 -1.27
N GLY A 39 -14.20 -12.95 0.05
CA GLY A 39 -13.49 -12.14 1.04
C GLY A 39 -11.98 -12.26 0.91
N PHE A 40 -11.46 -13.48 0.73
CA PHE A 40 -10.04 -13.72 0.49
C PHE A 40 -9.54 -13.07 -0.81
N PHE A 41 -10.32 -13.15 -1.89
CA PHE A 41 -9.97 -12.51 -3.16
C PHE A 41 -9.93 -10.98 -3.04
N VAL A 42 -10.91 -10.39 -2.33
CA VAL A 42 -10.91 -8.95 -2.06
C VAL A 42 -9.66 -8.57 -1.25
N VAL A 43 -9.36 -9.28 -0.17
CA VAL A 43 -8.18 -8.97 0.65
C VAL A 43 -6.89 -9.11 -0.18
N THR A 44 -6.74 -10.15 -0.98
CA THR A 44 -5.50 -10.37 -1.76
C THR A 44 -5.36 -9.44 -2.97
N THR A 45 -6.46 -9.02 -3.60
CA THR A 45 -6.44 -8.12 -4.76
C THR A 45 -6.30 -6.65 -4.35
N TYR A 46 -6.89 -6.27 -3.22
CA TYR A 46 -6.83 -4.91 -2.68
C TYR A 46 -5.76 -4.71 -1.61
N SER A 47 -5.00 -5.74 -1.26
CA SER A 47 -3.80 -5.55 -0.42
C SER A 47 -2.83 -4.65 -1.19
N PRO A 48 -2.51 -3.45 -0.67
CA PRO A 48 -1.53 -2.60 -1.32
C PRO A 48 -0.22 -3.37 -1.41
N LYS A 49 0.27 -3.57 -2.63
CA LYS A 49 1.56 -4.22 -2.86
C LYS A 49 2.62 -3.47 -2.04
N PRO A 50 3.48 -4.16 -1.27
CA PRO A 50 4.62 -3.51 -0.64
C PRO A 50 5.46 -2.88 -1.75
N THR A 51 5.55 -1.56 -1.72
CA THR A 51 6.16 -0.78 -2.79
C THR A 51 7.66 -0.99 -2.79
N ASN A 52 8.13 -1.75 -3.78
CA ASN A 52 9.54 -1.82 -4.16
C ASN A 52 10.00 -0.43 -4.62
N GLY A 53 11.26 -0.09 -4.38
CA GLY A 53 11.88 1.26 -4.46
C GLY A 53 11.75 2.11 -5.74
N ASN A 54 10.92 1.74 -6.71
CA ASN A 54 10.49 2.62 -7.83
C ASN A 54 9.41 3.63 -7.40
N ASP A 55 8.85 3.46 -6.21
CA ASP A 55 7.77 4.26 -5.64
C ASP A 55 8.16 5.73 -5.38
N VAL A 56 9.45 6.05 -5.31
CA VAL A 56 9.88 7.46 -5.13
C VAL A 56 9.62 8.29 -6.38
N LEU A 57 9.90 7.77 -7.57
CA LEU A 57 9.62 8.44 -8.84
C LEU A 57 8.11 8.57 -9.08
N GLU A 58 7.34 7.54 -8.74
CA GLU A 58 5.88 7.55 -8.85
C GLU A 58 5.25 8.51 -7.83
N LYS A 59 5.74 8.54 -6.58
CA LYS A 59 5.28 9.51 -5.55
C LYS A 59 5.67 10.96 -5.86
N ILE A 60 6.82 11.20 -6.49
CA ILE A 60 7.19 12.52 -7.00
C ILE A 60 6.26 12.92 -8.16
N ALA A 61 5.99 12.01 -9.11
CA ALA A 61 5.09 12.26 -10.23
C ALA A 61 3.62 12.43 -9.81
N MET A 62 3.19 11.76 -8.75
CA MET A 62 1.84 11.86 -8.17
C MET A 62 1.70 12.98 -7.12
N GLY A 63 2.76 13.76 -6.85
CA GLY A 63 2.72 14.86 -5.88
C GLY A 63 2.50 14.44 -4.43
N GLN A 64 2.75 13.17 -4.09
CA GLN A 64 2.60 12.61 -2.73
C GLN A 64 3.91 12.59 -1.94
N GLY A 65 5.06 12.75 -2.60
CA GLY A 65 6.33 13.05 -1.95
C GLY A 65 6.45 14.52 -1.59
N ALA A 66 7.44 14.90 -0.77
CA ALA A 66 7.85 16.30 -0.62
C ALA A 66 8.28 16.82 -2.00
N ALA A 67 7.34 17.41 -2.72
CA ALA A 67 7.58 17.90 -4.05
C ALA A 67 8.40 19.18 -3.92
N PHE A 68 9.68 19.11 -4.26
CA PHE A 68 10.50 20.31 -4.43
C PHE A 68 10.09 21.12 -5.67
N LEU A 69 9.13 20.62 -6.44
CA LEU A 69 8.55 21.27 -7.61
C LEU A 69 7.03 21.42 -7.43
N ARG A 70 6.53 22.65 -7.49
CA ARG A 70 5.09 22.98 -7.53
C ARG A 70 4.84 23.88 -8.73
N ASP A 71 3.89 23.51 -9.59
CA ASP A 71 3.51 24.30 -10.77
C ASP A 71 4.69 24.70 -11.68
N ASN A 72 5.61 23.74 -11.92
CA ASN A 72 6.87 23.94 -12.67
C ASN A 72 7.85 24.97 -12.03
N GLN A 73 7.66 25.31 -10.76
CA GLN A 73 8.58 26.15 -10.01
C GLN A 73 9.17 25.36 -8.84
N VAL A 74 10.39 25.71 -8.43
CA VAL A 74 10.99 25.13 -7.23
C VAL A 74 10.28 25.67 -6.00
N ASP A 75 9.72 24.77 -5.17
CA ASP A 75 9.16 25.13 -3.87
C ASP A 75 10.33 25.34 -2.89
N THR A 76 10.81 26.58 -2.83
CA THR A 76 11.99 26.95 -2.03
C THR A 76 11.76 26.73 -0.53
N ILE A 77 10.51 26.85 -0.06
CA ILE A 77 10.16 26.61 1.35
C ILE A 77 10.31 25.12 1.68
N ALA A 78 9.77 24.23 0.83
CA ALA A 78 9.91 22.79 1.03
C ALA A 78 11.38 22.35 0.95
N LEU A 79 12.14 22.94 0.04
CA LEU A 79 13.57 22.67 -0.14
C LEU A 79 14.41 23.15 1.05
N GLU A 80 14.14 24.34 1.57
CA GLU A 80 14.79 24.87 2.77
C GLU A 80 14.47 24.01 4.00
N GLN A 81 13.20 23.60 4.15
CA GLN A 81 12.80 22.71 5.24
C GLN A 81 13.50 21.34 5.16
N PHE A 82 13.66 20.80 3.95
CA PHE A 82 14.45 19.59 3.74
C PHE A 82 15.90 19.79 4.16
N ASP A 83 16.53 20.89 3.74
CA ASP A 83 17.92 21.22 4.06
C ASP A 83 18.13 21.33 5.59
N GLN A 84 17.25 22.06 6.27
CA GLN A 84 17.30 22.23 7.74
C GLN A 84 17.01 20.94 8.51
N LYS A 85 16.18 20.04 7.97
CA LYS A 85 15.76 18.80 8.63
C LYS A 85 16.49 17.57 8.10
N TYR A 86 17.52 17.72 7.28
CA TYR A 86 18.19 16.64 6.56
C TYR A 86 18.53 15.45 7.47
N TYR A 87 19.28 15.68 8.56
CA TYR A 87 19.70 14.62 9.48
C TYR A 87 18.51 13.95 10.20
N GLN A 88 17.48 14.73 10.53
CA GLN A 88 16.26 14.19 11.16
C GLN A 88 15.51 13.29 10.19
N LEU A 89 15.31 13.74 8.95
CA LEU A 89 14.65 12.97 7.88
C LEU A 89 15.43 11.70 7.56
N LYS A 90 16.76 11.79 7.47
CA LYS A 90 17.66 10.64 7.25
C LYS A 90 17.45 9.58 8.34
N SER A 91 17.50 9.99 9.60
CA SER A 91 17.30 9.11 10.77
C SER A 91 15.90 8.49 10.82
N GLN A 92 14.85 9.31 10.66
CA GLN A 92 13.45 8.88 10.72
C GLN A 92 13.09 7.85 9.64
N ASN A 93 13.72 7.94 8.47
CA ASN A 93 13.47 7.04 7.36
C ASN A 93 14.46 5.86 7.30
N GLY A 94 15.34 5.71 8.29
CA GLY A 94 16.34 4.62 8.32
C GLY A 94 17.36 4.69 7.18
N ILE A 95 17.61 5.87 6.62
CA ILE A 95 18.57 6.07 5.54
C ILE A 95 19.97 6.16 6.16
N SER A 96 20.83 5.18 5.87
CA SER A 96 22.19 5.16 6.42
C SER A 96 23.20 5.98 5.60
N SER A 97 22.99 6.05 4.28
CA SER A 97 23.89 6.74 3.35
C SER A 97 23.60 8.24 3.27
N ASP A 98 24.63 9.04 3.01
CA ASP A 98 24.45 10.46 2.75
C ASP A 98 23.93 10.73 1.34
N PHE A 99 23.11 11.76 1.19
CA PHE A 99 22.55 12.17 -0.09
C PHE A 99 22.30 13.68 -0.12
N TYR A 100 22.24 14.23 -1.32
CA TYR A 100 21.95 15.64 -1.57
C TYR A 100 21.09 15.78 -2.82
N VAL A 101 20.42 16.92 -2.95
CA VAL A 101 19.58 17.27 -4.09
C VAL A 101 20.15 18.52 -4.75
N TYR A 102 20.16 18.53 -6.09
CA TYR A 102 20.48 19.69 -6.91
C TYR A 102 19.54 19.72 -8.12
N PHE A 103 19.45 20.87 -8.78
CA PHE A 103 18.63 21.07 -9.97
C PHE A 103 19.52 21.34 -11.17
N GLU A 104 19.18 20.76 -12.32
CA GLU A 104 19.87 21.00 -13.59
C GLU A 104 18.91 21.52 -14.65
N ASP A 105 19.41 22.38 -15.53
CA ASP A 105 18.72 22.73 -16.75
C ASP A 105 18.87 21.62 -17.83
N GLN A 106 18.23 21.83 -18.98
CA GLN A 106 18.29 20.88 -20.10
C GLN A 106 19.71 20.69 -20.68
N ASN A 107 20.62 21.62 -20.40
CA ASN A 107 22.01 21.56 -20.86
C ASN A 107 22.94 20.94 -19.81
N GLY A 108 22.41 20.50 -18.66
CA GLY A 108 23.18 19.95 -17.54
C GLY A 108 23.86 21.02 -16.68
N ASN A 109 23.47 22.30 -16.79
CA ASN A 109 23.98 23.34 -15.91
C ASN A 109 23.23 23.31 -14.58
N VAL A 110 23.97 23.37 -13.48
CA VAL A 110 23.39 23.41 -12.13
C VAL A 110 22.71 24.76 -11.90
N ILE A 111 21.44 24.71 -11.50
CA ILE A 111 20.62 25.88 -11.20
C ILE A 111 20.84 26.26 -9.72
N ASN A 112 21.21 27.50 -9.48
CA ASN A 112 21.24 28.08 -8.14
C ASN A 112 19.82 28.39 -7.66
N VAL A 113 19.46 27.88 -6.49
CA VAL A 113 18.20 28.20 -5.80
C VAL A 113 18.58 28.86 -4.48
N ASP A 114 18.14 30.11 -4.25
CA ASP A 114 18.47 30.91 -3.06
C ASP A 114 19.97 30.96 -2.72
N GLY A 115 20.82 31.04 -3.74
CA GLY A 115 22.27 31.11 -3.59
C GLY A 115 22.95 29.80 -3.20
N LYS A 116 22.21 28.68 -3.19
CA LYS A 116 22.73 27.33 -2.97
C LYS A 116 22.58 26.47 -4.24
N LYS A 117 23.61 25.68 -4.54
CA LYS A 117 23.60 24.69 -5.64
C LYS A 117 23.04 23.34 -5.21
N CYS A 118 23.33 22.95 -3.97
CA CYS A 118 23.00 21.64 -3.42
C CYS A 118 22.42 21.79 -2.02
N PHE A 119 21.50 20.87 -1.69
CA PHE A 119 20.71 20.84 -0.46
C PHE A 119 20.81 19.45 0.19
N GLY A 120 20.82 19.39 1.52
CA GLY A 120 20.97 18.15 2.29
C GLY A 120 22.38 17.98 2.82
N TYR A 121 23.11 16.95 2.36
CA TYR A 121 24.44 16.66 2.87
C TYR A 121 25.45 17.81 2.64
N GLU A 122 25.96 18.40 3.73
CA GLU A 122 26.88 19.54 3.67
C GLU A 122 28.21 19.23 2.98
N GLY A 123 28.72 17.99 3.13
CA GLY A 123 29.96 17.53 2.50
C GLY A 123 29.87 17.40 0.97
N ALA A 124 28.69 17.58 0.38
CA ALA A 124 28.52 17.58 -1.07
C ALA A 124 29.37 18.66 -1.76
N LYS A 125 29.56 19.82 -1.13
CA LYS A 125 30.38 20.92 -1.68
C LYS A 125 31.86 20.54 -1.85
N GLU A 126 32.35 19.62 -1.03
CA GLU A 126 33.75 19.19 -1.07
C GLU A 126 33.93 18.01 -2.04
N THR A 127 32.94 17.14 -2.12
CA THR A 127 32.99 15.86 -2.82
C THR A 127 32.47 15.90 -4.26
N ASP A 128 31.51 16.78 -4.58
CA ASP A 128 30.91 16.88 -5.92
C ASP A 128 31.22 18.24 -6.59
N PRO A 129 31.87 18.26 -7.77
CA PRO A 129 32.07 19.47 -8.56
C PRO A 129 30.79 20.26 -8.87
N LYS A 130 29.63 19.61 -8.96
CA LYS A 130 28.34 20.26 -9.20
C LYS A 130 27.88 21.12 -8.03
N CYS A 131 28.36 20.82 -6.83
CA CYS A 131 28.01 21.52 -5.59
C CYS A 131 29.00 22.60 -5.16
N ARG A 132 30.13 22.73 -5.87
CA ARG A 132 31.13 23.80 -5.69
C ARG A 132 30.66 25.07 -6.40
#